data_AF-A0A7J9KKR8-F1
#
_entry.id   AF-A0A7J9KKR8-F1
#
_cell.length_a   1.000
_cell.length_b   1.000
_cell.length_c   1.000
_cell.angle_alpha   90.00
_cell.angle_beta   90.00
_cell.angle_gamma   90.00
#
_symmetry.space_group_name_H-M   'P 1'
#
loop_
_entity.id
_entity.type
_entity.pdbx_description
1 polymer ?
#
loop_
_entity_poly.entity_id
_entity_poly.type
_entity_poly.pdbx_seq_one_letter_code
_entity_poly.pdbx_strand_id
1 'polypeptide(L)' 'KARRIGGSIHQVPIEIGSTQGKALAIRWLLGASRKRLGQNMTFKLSFELVDVAKGSGNAICKKEDTHSMAEANRAFAHFR' A
#
# COMPACT_ATOMS: atom_id res chain seq x y z
N LYS A 1 4.26 11.46 -0.95
CA LYS A 1 3.50 12.57 -1.58
C LYS A 1 4.46 13.32 -2.51
N ALA A 2 4.06 13.58 -3.75
CA ALA A 2 4.91 14.34 -4.67
C ALA A 2 4.96 15.81 -4.25
N ARG A 3 6.16 16.39 -4.15
CA ARG A 3 6.42 17.81 -3.88
C ARG A 3 7.40 18.34 -4.92
N ARG A 4 7.20 19.57 -5.38
CA ARG A 4 8.14 20.25 -6.29
C ARG A 4 9.22 20.96 -5.47
N ILE A 5 10.49 20.66 -5.72
CA ILE A 5 11.65 21.20 -5.01
C ILE A 5 12.72 21.52 -6.06
N GLY A 6 13.22 22.76 -6.09
CA GLY A 6 14.32 23.13 -7.00
C GLY A 6 14.03 22.95 -8.50
N GLY A 7 12.76 22.96 -8.91
CA GLY A 7 12.34 22.78 -10.31
C GLY A 7 11.89 21.36 -10.67
N SER A 8 12.33 20.33 -9.94
CA SER A 8 11.98 18.91 -10.12
C SER A 8 10.91 18.42 -9.13
N ILE A 9 10.23 17.31 -9.46
CA ILE A 9 9.20 16.69 -8.62
C ILE A 9 9.82 15.50 -7.87
N HIS A 10 9.82 15.55 -6.54
CA HIS A 10 10.34 14.49 -5.67
C HIS A 10 9.22 13.81 -4.87
N GLN A 11 9.37 12.51 -4.61
CA GLN A 11 8.48 11.78 -3.70
C GLN A 11 8.95 11.96 -2.26
N VAL A 12 8.20 12.74 -1.48
CA VAL A 12 8.48 12.95 -0.06
C VAL A 12 7.67 11.93 0.76
N PRO A 13 8.33 11.04 1.54
CA PRO A 13 7.64 10.14 2.44
C PRO A 13 6.96 10.93 3.56
N ILE A 14 5.73 10.54 3.92
CA ILE A 14 4.94 11.17 4.98
C ILE A 14 4.43 10.07 5.90
N GLU A 15 4.51 10.29 7.20
CA GLU A 15 3.94 9.41 8.21
C GLU A 15 2.42 9.37 8.10
N ILE A 16 1.86 8.16 8.20
CA ILE A 16 0.43 7.93 8.04
C ILE A 16 -0.18 7.70 9.42
N GLY A 17 -1.25 8.43 9.73
CA GLY A 17 -1.99 8.23 10.98
C GLY A 17 -2.74 6.89 11.02
N SER A 18 -3.05 6.38 12.22
CA SER A 18 -3.66 5.05 12.42
C SER A 18 -4.98 4.85 11.66
N THR A 19 -5.86 5.86 11.65
CA THR A 19 -7.14 5.83 10.90
C THR A 19 -6.91 5.73 9.39
N GLN A 20 -5.97 6.50 8.86
CA GLN A 20 -5.62 6.48 7.44
C GLN A 20 -4.96 5.15 7.04
N GLY A 21 -4.12 4.60 7.92
CA GLY A 21 -3.50 3.28 7.74
C GLY A 21 -4.54 2.17 7.63
N LYS A 22 -5.54 2.14 8.52
CA LYS A 22 -6.67 1.18 8.43
C LYS A 22 -7.43 1.31 7.11
N ALA A 23 -7.74 2.54 6.70
CA ALA A 23 -8.45 2.80 5.44
C ALA A 23 -7.63 2.39 4.20
N LEU A 24 -6.30 2.56 4.22
CA LEU A 24 -5.40 2.10 3.16
C LEU A 24 -5.34 0.56 3.11
N ALA A 25 -5.22 -0.10 4.26
CA ALA A 25 -5.20 -1.56 4.34
C ALA A 25 -6.48 -2.17 3.74
N ILE A 26 -7.65 -1.66 4.13
CA ILE A 26 -8.95 -2.12 3.58
C ILE A 26 -9.01 -1.89 2.06
N ARG A 27 -8.55 -0.73 1.58
CA ARG A 27 -8.53 -0.43 0.13
C ARG A 27 -7.63 -1.39 -0.65
N TRP A 28 -6.46 -1.71 -0.14
CA TRP A 28 -5.56 -2.66 -0.79
C TRP A 28 -6.12 -4.08 -0.81
N LEU A 29 -6.73 -4.53 0.30
CA LEU A 29 -7.42 -5.83 0.38
C LEU A 29 -8.54 -5.94 -0.65
N LEU A 30 -9.41 -4.93 -0.74
CA LEU A 30 -10.51 -4.91 -1.70
C LEU A 30 -10.00 -4.87 -3.15
N GLY A 31 -8.95 -4.08 -3.41
CA GLY A 31 -8.33 -3.99 -4.73
C GLY A 31 -7.69 -5.31 -5.17
N ALA A 32 -6.97 -5.98 -4.28
CA ALA A 32 -6.38 -7.30 -4.52
C ALA A 32 -7.48 -8.35 -4.78
N SER A 33 -8.50 -8.38 -3.92
CA SER A 33 -9.61 -9.34 -4.02
C SER A 33 -10.37 -9.20 -5.34
N ARG A 34 -10.56 -7.97 -5.85
CA ARG A 34 -11.24 -7.72 -7.14
C ARG A 34 -10.42 -8.17 -8.34
N LYS A 35 -9.10 -8.10 -8.27
CA LYS A 35 -8.19 -8.52 -9.36
C LYS A 35 -8.03 -10.04 -9.45
N ARG A 36 -8.38 -10.77 -8.39
CA ARG A 36 -8.25 -12.23 -8.35
C ARG A 36 -9.24 -12.91 -9.31
N LEU A 37 -8.78 -13.96 -9.98
CA LEU A 37 -9.59 -14.81 -10.86
C LEU A 37 -10.47 -15.74 -10.01
N GLY A 38 -11.72 -15.96 -10.42
CA GLY A 38 -12.70 -16.79 -9.69
C GLY A 38 -14.14 -16.28 -9.84
N GLN A 39 -15.13 -17.07 -9.41
CA GLN A 39 -16.56 -16.77 -9.60
C GLN A 39 -17.11 -15.75 -8.57
N ASN A 40 -17.19 -16.10 -7.28
CA ASN A 40 -17.83 -15.21 -6.30
C ASN A 40 -16.85 -14.31 -5.55
N MET A 41 -17.24 -13.05 -5.36
CA MET A 41 -16.47 -12.05 -4.63
C MET A 41 -16.19 -12.48 -3.17
N THR A 42 -17.15 -13.17 -2.53
CA THR A 42 -17.00 -13.69 -1.17
C THR A 42 -15.83 -14.66 -1.05
N PHE A 43 -15.70 -15.60 -1.99
CA PHE A 43 -14.57 -16.54 -2.00
C PHE A 43 -13.25 -15.84 -2.29
N LYS A 44 -13.23 -14.88 -3.22
CA LYS A 44 -12.00 -14.11 -3.50
C LYS A 44 -11.50 -13.37 -2.26
N LEU A 45 -12.42 -12.76 -1.51
CA LEU A 45 -12.10 -12.01 -0.31
C LEU A 45 -11.64 -12.95 0.83
N SER A 46 -12.28 -14.11 1.02
CA SER A 46 -11.83 -15.08 2.01
C SER A 46 -10.43 -15.61 1.70
N PHE A 47 -10.12 -15.89 0.43
CA PHE A 47 -8.78 -16.32 0.03
C PHE A 47 -7.73 -15.24 0.28
N GLU A 48 -8.01 -13.98 -0.09
CA GLU A 48 -7.08 -12.89 0.20
C GLU A 48 -6.88 -12.65 1.70
N LEU A 49 -7.91 -12.79 2.53
CA LEU A 49 -7.74 -12.68 3.98
C LEU A 49 -6.83 -13.79 4.54
N VAL A 50 -6.96 -15.01 4.03
CA VAL A 50 -6.10 -16.13 4.42
C VAL A 50 -4.66 -15.91 3.96
N ASP A 51 -4.46 -15.45 2.72
CA ASP A 51 -3.13 -15.16 2.16
C ASP A 51 -2.44 -14.03 2.95
N VAL A 52 -3.18 -12.96 3.25
CA VAL A 52 -2.67 -11.82 4.02
C VAL A 52 -2.34 -12.21 5.46
N ALA A 53 -3.14 -13.08 6.09
CA ALA A 53 -2.84 -13.62 7.41
C ALA A 53 -1.54 -14.45 7.43
N LYS A 54 -1.19 -15.08 6.30
CA LYS A 54 0.08 -15.80 6.10
C LYS A 54 1.23 -14.88 5.67
N GLY A 55 1.00 -13.57 5.55
CA GLY A 55 2.00 -12.61 5.09
C GLY A 55 2.28 -12.71 3.58
N SER A 56 1.35 -13.26 2.79
CA SER A 56 1.49 -13.36 1.34
C SER A 56 0.34 -12.64 0.61
N GLY A 57 0.44 -12.57 -0.71
CA GLY A 57 -0.60 -12.00 -1.57
C GLY A 57 -0.33 -10.57 -2.01
N ASN A 58 -1.19 -10.12 -2.94
CA ASN A 58 -0.98 -8.86 -3.67
C ASN A 58 -1.11 -7.62 -2.76
N ALA A 59 -1.93 -7.71 -1.71
CA ALA A 59 -2.09 -6.62 -0.75
C ALA A 59 -0.83 -6.41 0.12
N ILE A 60 -0.14 -7.49 0.50
CA ILE A 60 1.13 -7.43 1.25
C ILE A 60 2.26 -6.94 0.37
N CYS A 61 2.39 -7.47 -0.84
CA CYS A 61 3.39 -6.99 -1.80
C CYS A 61 3.26 -5.47 -2.03
N LYS A 62 2.02 -4.97 -2.16
CA LYS A 62 1.77 -3.53 -2.31
C LYS A 62 2.21 -2.70 -1.09
N LYS A 63 2.03 -3.24 0.11
CA LYS A 63 2.50 -2.61 1.36
C LYS A 63 4.03 -2.53 1.37
N GLU A 64 4.70 -3.64 1.05
CA GLU A 64 6.16 -3.74 1.02
C GLU A 64 6.78 -2.82 -0.04
N ASP A 65 6.23 -2.80 -1.25
CA ASP A 65 6.65 -1.87 -2.32
C ASP A 65 6.56 -0.41 -1.86
N THR A 66 5.47 -0.07 -1.16
CA THR A 66 5.25 1.29 -0.66
C THR A 66 6.25 1.64 0.46
N HIS A 67 6.57 0.67 1.32
CA HIS A 67 7.56 0.84 2.38
C HIS A 67 8.97 1.01 1.81
N SER A 68 9.38 0.11 0.91
CA SER A 68 10.66 0.15 0.21
C SER A 68 10.86 1.48 -0.54
N MET A 69 9.82 1.95 -1.24
CA MET A 69 9.85 3.25 -1.91
C MET A 69 9.99 4.42 -0.93
N ALA A 70 9.36 4.34 0.25
CA ALA A 70 9.50 5.35 1.29
C ALA A 70 10.90 5.35 1.90
N GLU A 71 11.50 4.18 2.11
CA GLU A 71 12.88 4.02 2.61
C GLU A 71 13.91 4.54 1.61
N ALA A 72 13.75 4.23 0.32
CA ALA A 72 14.61 4.75 -0.74
C ALA A 72 14.60 6.29 -0.81
N ASN A 73 13.46 6.90 -0.49
CA ASN A 73 13.29 8.36 -0.45
C ASN A 73 13.40 8.95 0.96
N ARG A 74 13.90 8.20 1.94
CA ARG A 74 14.02 8.65 3.34
C ARG A 74 14.83 9.94 3.48
N ALA A 75 15.81 10.13 2.59
CA ALA A 75 16.59 11.36 2.53
C ALA A 75 15.71 12.61 2.33
N PHE A 76 14.57 12.51 1.63
CA PHE A 76 13.66 13.64 1.39
C PHE A 76 12.65 13.88 2.51
N ALA A 77 12.66 13.08 3.59
CA ALA A 77 11.69 13.21 4.69
C ALA A 77 11.76 14.58 5.41
N HIS A 78 12.91 15.25 5.35
CA HIS A 78 13.08 16.59 5.92
C HIS A 78 12.29 17.69 5.17
N PHE A 79 11.81 17.41 3.94
CA PHE A 79 10.96 18.32 3.17
C PHE A 79 9.46 18.20 3.51
N ARG A 80 9.13 17.61 4.67
CA ARG A 80 7.76 17.46 5.19
C ARG A 80 7.01 18.78 5.21
#